data_AF-A0A8S7P182-F1
#
_entry.id   AF-A0A8S7P182-F1
#
_cell.length_a   1.000
_cell.length_b   1.000
_cell.length_c   1.000
_cell.angle_alpha   90.00
_cell.angle_beta   90.00
_cell.angle_gamma   90.00
#
_symmetry.space_group_name_H-M   'P 1'
#
loop_
_entity.id
_entity.type
_entity.pdbx_description
1 polymer ?
#
loop_
_entity_poly.entity_id
_entity_poly.type
_entity_poly.pdbx_seq_one_letter_code
_entity_poly.pdbx_strand_id
1 'polypeptide(L)'
;AMINPENGNTTPLFVAQGNQLFMNDVFLKRLFAVSITSSGNPPTFSLTPEGRLTARNADISGHISANSGTLNNVVIAENCTINGTLKAENIIGDLVKCAGVAFPVDGSYLANGTRTLTVYDDHSFDRQIIIPPIIYVGSKQESRTSNDIWTECFLHVDQNGRRIYSGRSVTEPGIFSGIIDMPAGHGHITLSFTVSSRRQNGSFGSSRISNLQAIVVKKNSAGISIR
;
A
#
# COMPACT_ATOMS: atom_id res chain seq x y z
N ALA A 1 42.07 -39.47 28.37
CA ALA A 1 40.95 -40.37 28.00
C ALA A 1 40.00 -40.46 29.19
N MET A 2 38.71 -40.60 28.95
CA MET A 2 37.76 -40.98 30.00
C MET A 2 37.83 -42.50 30.15
N ILE A 3 38.02 -43.00 31.38
CA ILE A 3 38.03 -44.44 31.67
C ILE A 3 36.64 -44.83 32.18
N ASN A 4 36.01 -45.81 31.55
CA ASN A 4 34.81 -46.43 32.09
C ASN A 4 35.22 -47.37 33.24
N PRO A 5 34.82 -47.10 34.50
CA PRO A 5 35.24 -47.89 35.65
C PRO A 5 34.62 -49.30 35.68
N GLU A 6 33.54 -49.57 34.95
CA GLU A 6 32.86 -50.88 34.92
C GLU A 6 33.54 -51.88 33.99
N ASN A 7 34.19 -51.43 32.91
CA ASN A 7 34.79 -52.31 31.91
C ASN A 7 36.22 -51.93 31.49
N GLY A 8 36.79 -50.86 32.05
CA GLY A 8 38.16 -50.42 31.76
C GLY A 8 38.36 -49.77 30.38
N ASN A 9 37.31 -49.61 29.58
CA ASN A 9 37.43 -49.01 28.25
C ASN A 9 37.79 -47.52 28.35
N THR A 10 38.69 -47.09 27.47
CA THR A 10 39.12 -45.70 27.35
C THR A 10 38.44 -45.05 26.15
N THR A 11 37.71 -43.96 26.37
CA THR A 11 37.28 -43.07 25.29
C THR A 11 38.31 -41.94 25.16
N PRO A 12 39.06 -41.86 24.05
CA PRO A 12 39.98 -40.76 23.84
C PRO A 12 39.20 -39.45 23.70
N LEU A 13 39.65 -38.39 24.38
CA LEU A 13 39.04 -37.06 24.28
C LEU A 13 39.41 -36.37 22.95
N PHE A 14 40.56 -36.75 22.41
CA PHE A 14 41.11 -36.27 21.15
C PHE A 14 41.74 -37.46 20.43
N VAL A 15 41.52 -37.58 19.12
CA VAL A 15 42.19 -38.57 18.27
C VAL A 15 42.89 -37.83 17.14
N ALA A 16 44.22 -37.94 17.07
CA ALA A 16 45.00 -37.43 15.95
C ALA A 16 45.24 -38.55 14.93
N GLN A 17 44.84 -38.35 13.68
CA GLN A 17 45.08 -39.29 12.58
C GLN A 17 45.44 -38.51 11.32
N GLY A 18 46.66 -38.71 10.83
CA GLY A 18 47.21 -37.92 9.72
C GLY A 18 47.25 -36.43 10.07
N ASN A 19 46.64 -35.60 9.22
CA ASN A 19 46.56 -34.14 9.40
C ASN A 19 45.23 -33.68 10.04
N GLN A 20 44.51 -34.58 10.71
CA GLN A 20 43.20 -34.30 11.31
C GLN A 20 43.21 -34.58 12.82
N LEU A 21 42.49 -33.75 13.55
CA LEU A 21 42.20 -33.93 14.98
C LEU A 21 40.68 -34.11 15.12
N PHE A 22 40.25 -35.28 15.61
CA PHE A 22 38.85 -35.61 15.84
C PHE A 22 38.49 -35.32 17.30
N MET A 23 37.33 -34.69 17.48
CA MET A 23 36.73 -34.33 18.76
C MET A 23 35.23 -34.63 18.65
N ASN A 24 34.63 -35.28 19.64
CA ASN A 24 33.18 -35.50 19.65
C ASN A 24 32.46 -34.19 19.99
N ASP A 25 32.50 -33.82 21.27
CA ASP A 25 31.87 -32.60 21.79
C ASP A 25 32.92 -31.76 22.50
N VAL A 26 33.04 -30.50 22.09
CA VAL A 26 34.02 -29.57 22.65
C VAL A 26 33.34 -28.28 23.08
N PHE A 27 33.63 -27.85 24.32
CA PHE A 27 33.30 -26.51 24.80
C PHE A 27 34.55 -25.64 24.68
N LEU A 28 34.54 -24.68 23.76
CA LEU A 28 35.65 -23.75 23.54
C LEU A 28 35.30 -22.38 24.09
N LYS A 29 36.21 -21.79 24.88
CA LYS A 29 36.08 -20.38 25.27
C LYS A 29 36.24 -19.43 24.08
N ARG A 30 37.16 -19.74 23.16
CA ARG A 30 37.44 -19.01 21.92
C ARG A 30 37.97 -19.99 20.86
N LEU A 31 37.57 -19.80 19.60
CA LEU A 31 38.15 -20.50 18.44
C LEU A 31 38.92 -19.47 17.61
N PHE A 32 40.20 -19.75 17.37
CA PHE A 32 41.03 -18.97 16.43
C PHE A 32 41.32 -19.86 15.24
N ALA A 33 40.75 -19.52 14.08
CA ALA A 33 40.88 -20.30 12.86
C ALA A 33 41.08 -19.35 11.68
N VAL A 34 41.92 -19.77 10.72
CA VAL A 34 42.11 -19.06 9.44
C VAL A 34 40.86 -19.18 8.58
N SER A 35 40.19 -20.33 8.65
CA SER A 35 38.89 -20.57 8.01
C SER A 35 38.09 -21.62 8.78
N ILE A 36 36.77 -21.60 8.61
CA ILE A 36 35.85 -22.62 9.13
C ILE A 36 34.96 -23.05 7.97
N THR A 37 34.89 -24.35 7.69
CA THR A 37 34.12 -24.88 6.56
C THR A 37 33.35 -26.12 7.00
N SER A 38 32.03 -26.14 6.77
CA SER A 38 31.21 -27.32 6.99
C SER A 38 31.59 -28.45 6.03
N SER A 39 31.39 -29.71 6.43
CA SER A 39 31.75 -30.90 5.64
C SER A 39 30.94 -31.13 4.35
N GLY A 40 29.88 -30.35 4.09
CA GLY A 40 29.08 -30.47 2.87
C GLY A 40 29.84 -30.06 1.59
N ASN A 41 29.41 -30.58 0.43
CA ASN A 41 29.92 -30.18 -0.88
C ASN A 41 28.77 -29.80 -1.84
N PRO A 42 28.53 -28.50 -2.12
CA PRO A 42 29.24 -27.34 -1.59
C PRO A 42 29.04 -27.17 -0.07
N PRO A 43 29.94 -26.49 0.64
CA PRO A 43 29.75 -26.19 2.06
C PRO A 43 28.41 -25.49 2.31
N THR A 44 27.67 -25.94 3.31
CA THR A 44 26.44 -25.28 3.76
C THR A 44 26.76 -24.01 4.57
N PHE A 45 27.94 -23.98 5.20
CA PHE A 45 28.49 -22.87 5.95
C PHE A 45 30.00 -22.73 5.68
N SER A 46 30.49 -21.50 5.47
CA SER A 46 31.92 -21.19 5.48
C SER A 46 32.23 -19.79 5.98
N LEU A 47 33.37 -19.64 6.67
CA LEU A 47 34.01 -18.38 7.01
C LEU A 47 35.44 -18.42 6.46
N THR A 48 35.74 -17.48 5.55
CA THR A 48 37.05 -17.39 4.88
C THR A 48 37.97 -16.37 5.57
N PRO A 49 39.29 -16.39 5.30
CA PRO A 49 40.24 -15.46 5.91
C PRO A 49 39.92 -13.98 5.63
N GLU A 50 39.35 -13.68 4.47
CA GLU A 50 38.91 -12.34 4.08
C GLU A 50 37.59 -11.90 4.74
N GLY A 51 37.04 -12.71 5.66
CA GLY A 51 35.84 -12.40 6.42
C GLY A 51 34.53 -12.68 5.69
N ARG A 52 34.56 -13.41 4.57
CA ARG A 52 33.34 -13.80 3.86
C ARG A 52 32.64 -14.92 4.60
N LEU A 53 31.44 -14.63 5.08
CA LEU A 53 30.50 -15.60 5.61
C LEU A 53 29.58 -16.08 4.47
N THR A 54 29.51 -17.40 4.25
CA THR A 54 28.53 -18.03 3.35
C THR A 54 27.67 -18.98 4.16
N ALA A 55 26.35 -18.86 4.05
CA ALA A 55 25.39 -19.76 4.67
C ALA A 55 24.21 -19.99 3.71
N ARG A 56 23.84 -21.26 3.47
CA ARG A 56 22.78 -21.62 2.50
C ARG A 56 21.38 -21.71 3.10
N ASN A 57 21.27 -21.89 4.41
CA ASN A 57 20.02 -22.01 5.14
C ASN A 57 20.16 -21.36 6.52
N ALA A 58 20.41 -20.06 6.52
CA ALA A 58 20.56 -19.29 7.75
C ALA A 58 19.18 -18.89 8.30
N ASP A 59 18.94 -19.19 9.57
CA ASP A 59 17.84 -18.63 10.35
C ASP A 59 18.44 -17.66 11.38
N ILE A 60 18.08 -16.37 11.25
CA ILE A 60 18.63 -15.29 12.07
C ILE A 60 17.47 -14.59 12.76
N SER A 61 17.26 -14.93 14.04
CA SER A 61 16.23 -14.30 14.88
C SER A 61 16.67 -12.97 15.50
N GLY A 62 17.93 -12.58 15.27
CA GLY A 62 18.55 -11.38 15.83
C GLY A 62 18.58 -10.19 14.87
N HIS A 63 19.15 -9.09 15.33
CA HIS A 63 19.37 -7.91 14.51
C HIS A 63 20.55 -8.09 13.55
N ILE A 64 20.39 -7.66 12.30
CA ILE A 64 21.45 -7.57 11.30
C ILE A 64 21.68 -6.09 11.00
N SER A 65 22.89 -5.60 11.27
CA SER A 65 23.33 -4.25 10.89
C SER A 65 24.29 -4.35 9.71
N ALA A 66 23.93 -3.74 8.58
CA ALA A 66 24.75 -3.71 7.38
C ALA A 66 24.75 -2.29 6.77
N ASN A 67 25.91 -1.85 6.29
CA ASN A 67 26.04 -0.55 5.61
C ASN A 67 25.62 -0.63 4.12
N SER A 68 25.67 -1.84 3.55
CA SER A 68 25.29 -2.12 2.17
C SER A 68 24.99 -3.62 1.99
N GLY A 69 24.28 -3.96 0.92
CA GLY A 69 23.97 -5.34 0.56
C GLY A 69 23.04 -5.42 -0.64
N THR A 70 22.94 -6.60 -1.22
CA THR A 70 21.96 -6.93 -2.27
C THR A 70 21.18 -8.14 -1.81
N LEU A 71 19.86 -8.07 -1.89
CA LEU A 71 18.97 -9.17 -1.55
C LEU A 71 18.13 -9.53 -2.79
N ASN A 72 17.96 -10.82 -3.04
CA ASN A 72 17.15 -11.33 -4.14
C ASN A 72 16.02 -12.19 -3.56
N ASN A 73 14.82 -12.09 -4.14
CA ASN A 73 13.65 -12.89 -3.78
C ASN A 73 13.28 -12.79 -2.30
N VAL A 74 13.30 -11.58 -1.75
CA VAL A 74 12.95 -11.32 -0.35
C VAL A 74 11.43 -11.25 -0.19
N VAL A 75 10.92 -11.94 0.83
CA VAL A 75 9.57 -11.74 1.35
C VAL A 75 9.68 -11.02 2.68
N ILE A 76 9.00 -9.89 2.82
CA ILE A 76 8.83 -9.20 4.10
C ILE A 76 7.44 -9.55 4.60
N ALA A 77 7.36 -10.39 5.64
CA ALA A 77 6.09 -10.91 6.15
C ALA A 77 5.29 -9.87 6.93
N GLU A 78 5.98 -8.90 7.54
CA GLU A 78 5.38 -7.86 8.37
C GLU A 78 5.78 -6.46 7.84
N ASN A 79 6.15 -5.56 8.74
CA ASN A 79 6.40 -4.16 8.42
C ASN A 79 7.82 -3.95 7.90
N CYS A 80 7.97 -3.04 6.92
CA CYS A 80 9.24 -2.52 6.45
C CYS A 80 9.27 -1.01 6.66
N THR A 81 10.32 -0.48 7.28
CA THR A 81 10.55 0.96 7.39
C THR A 81 11.75 1.36 6.56
N ILE A 82 11.55 2.27 5.61
CA ILE A 82 12.60 2.83 4.77
C ILE A 82 12.72 4.31 5.12
N ASN A 83 13.76 4.66 5.88
CA ASN A 83 14.05 6.05 6.24
C ASN A 83 14.67 6.84 5.06
N GLY A 84 15.24 6.12 4.09
CA GLY A 84 15.82 6.70 2.87
C GLY A 84 14.88 6.63 1.67
N THR A 85 15.46 6.38 0.49
CA THR A 85 14.72 6.34 -0.78
C THR A 85 14.48 4.91 -1.23
N LEU A 86 13.25 4.60 -1.65
CA LEU A 86 12.91 3.37 -2.38
C LEU A 86 12.87 3.67 -3.89
N LYS A 87 13.74 3.01 -4.65
CA LYS A 87 13.66 2.97 -6.12
C LYS A 87 13.15 1.60 -6.55
N ALA A 88 12.05 1.56 -7.30
CA ALA A 88 11.49 0.34 -7.86
C ALA A 88 11.07 0.58 -9.31
N GLU A 89 11.47 -0.32 -10.21
CA GLU A 89 11.17 -0.21 -11.65
C GLU A 89 9.86 -0.90 -12.01
N ASN A 90 9.56 -2.03 -11.35
CA ASN A 90 8.33 -2.79 -11.54
C ASN A 90 7.66 -3.01 -10.19
N ILE A 91 6.42 -2.54 -10.06
CA ILE A 91 5.57 -2.78 -8.90
C ILE A 91 4.29 -3.42 -9.41
N ILE A 92 3.96 -4.60 -8.89
CA ILE A 92 2.69 -5.27 -9.17
C ILE A 92 1.79 -5.05 -7.96
N GLY A 93 0.68 -4.34 -8.16
CA GLY A 93 -0.27 -3.97 -7.11
C GLY A 93 -0.41 -2.45 -6.94
N ASP A 94 -1.18 -2.04 -5.93
CA ASP A 94 -1.49 -0.64 -5.66
C ASP A 94 -0.41 0.03 -4.80
N LEU A 95 0.09 1.21 -5.23
CA LEU A 95 0.95 2.08 -4.42
C LEU A 95 0.14 3.17 -3.69
N VAL A 96 -1.02 3.52 -4.24
CA VAL A 96 -1.91 4.59 -3.76
C VAL A 96 -3.30 4.01 -3.55
N LYS A 97 -3.94 4.34 -2.43
CA LYS A 97 -5.34 4.00 -2.20
C LYS A 97 -6.21 4.83 -3.13
N CYS A 98 -6.72 4.20 -4.19
CA CYS A 98 -7.74 4.76 -5.07
C CYS A 98 -9.07 4.05 -4.79
N ALA A 99 -10.14 4.82 -4.58
CA ALA A 99 -11.49 4.28 -4.46
C ALA A 99 -12.34 4.78 -5.62
N GLY A 100 -13.04 3.87 -6.30
CA GLY A 100 -13.92 4.19 -7.43
C GLY A 100 -15.28 3.53 -7.26
N VAL A 101 -16.36 4.30 -7.44
CA VAL A 101 -17.73 3.75 -7.37
C VAL A 101 -18.69 4.51 -8.28
N ALA A 102 -19.59 3.79 -8.95
CA ALA A 102 -20.67 4.40 -9.73
C ALA A 102 -21.73 5.03 -8.81
N PHE A 103 -22.29 6.17 -9.22
CA PHE A 103 -23.48 6.71 -8.53
C PHE A 103 -24.70 5.81 -8.76
N PRO A 104 -25.64 5.74 -7.82
CA PRO A 104 -26.88 5.00 -8.03
C PRO A 104 -27.71 5.66 -9.15
N VAL A 105 -28.23 4.82 -10.03
CA VAL A 105 -29.17 5.21 -11.08
C VAL A 105 -30.45 4.44 -10.79
N ASP A 106 -31.58 5.14 -10.73
CA ASP A 106 -32.87 4.48 -10.51
C ASP A 106 -33.36 3.75 -11.78
N GLY A 107 -34.43 2.96 -11.64
CA GLY A 107 -35.03 2.21 -12.75
C GLY A 107 -35.58 3.08 -13.90
N SER A 108 -35.54 4.42 -13.78
CA SER A 108 -35.94 5.39 -14.80
C SER A 108 -34.73 6.07 -15.48
N TYR A 109 -33.51 5.53 -15.30
CA TYR A 109 -32.26 6.09 -15.82
C TYR A 109 -31.94 7.49 -15.28
N LEU A 110 -32.36 7.78 -14.05
CA LEU A 110 -32.04 9.02 -13.36
C LEU A 110 -30.99 8.75 -12.28
N ALA A 111 -29.91 9.52 -12.33
CA ALA A 111 -28.92 9.54 -11.27
C ALA A 111 -29.56 10.13 -9.99
N ASN A 112 -29.74 9.28 -8.99
CA ASN A 112 -30.43 9.60 -7.74
C ASN A 112 -29.80 8.79 -6.60
N GLY A 113 -29.16 9.47 -5.66
CA GLY A 113 -28.61 8.83 -4.47
C GLY A 113 -27.35 9.50 -3.97
N THR A 114 -26.79 8.91 -2.92
CA THR A 114 -25.63 9.47 -2.22
C THR A 114 -24.48 8.46 -2.18
N ARG A 115 -23.26 8.95 -2.40
CA ARG A 115 -22.02 8.21 -2.14
C ARG A 115 -21.23 8.92 -1.07
N THR A 116 -20.71 8.16 -0.12
CA THR A 116 -19.93 8.67 1.00
C THR A 116 -18.52 8.12 0.92
N LEU A 117 -17.55 9.03 0.93
CA LEU A 117 -16.13 8.71 1.10
C LEU A 117 -15.74 9.08 2.53
N THR A 118 -15.15 8.14 3.25
CA THR A 118 -14.53 8.40 4.55
C THR A 118 -13.04 8.10 4.44
N VAL A 119 -12.22 9.10 4.76
CA VAL A 119 -10.77 8.95 4.89
C VAL A 119 -10.44 9.02 6.38
N TYR A 120 -9.99 7.89 6.93
CA TYR A 120 -9.58 7.78 8.33
C TYR A 120 -8.28 8.52 8.57
N ASP A 121 -8.13 9.10 9.75
CA ASP A 121 -6.95 9.81 10.24
C ASP A 121 -6.05 8.83 11.00
N ASP A 122 -5.43 7.95 10.22
CA ASP A 122 -4.69 6.77 10.66
C ASP A 122 -3.20 6.85 10.31
N HIS A 123 -2.74 7.99 9.76
CA HIS A 123 -1.35 8.20 9.33
C HIS A 123 -0.74 9.41 10.04
N SER A 124 0.55 9.33 10.36
CA SER A 124 1.30 10.36 11.07
C SER A 124 1.82 11.50 10.17
N PHE A 125 1.21 11.71 9.00
CA PHE A 125 1.63 12.72 8.03
C PHE A 125 0.44 13.32 7.29
N ASP A 126 0.59 14.59 6.88
CA ASP A 126 -0.43 15.31 6.13
C ASP A 126 -0.72 14.63 4.79
N ARG A 127 -2.00 14.61 4.43
CA ARG A 127 -2.48 14.05 3.17
C ARG A 127 -3.30 15.08 2.39
N GLN A 128 -3.47 14.80 1.11
CA GLN A 128 -4.42 15.48 0.24
C GLN A 128 -5.37 14.46 -0.36
N ILE A 129 -6.66 14.78 -0.32
CA ILE A 129 -7.72 14.05 -1.00
C ILE A 129 -7.98 14.76 -2.32
N ILE A 130 -7.78 14.05 -3.42
CA ILE A 130 -7.99 14.55 -4.77
C ILE A 130 -9.23 13.86 -5.32
N ILE A 131 -10.21 14.67 -5.74
CA ILE A 131 -11.41 14.24 -6.44
C ILE A 131 -11.24 14.64 -7.91
N PRO A 132 -10.91 13.70 -8.81
CA PRO A 132 -10.93 13.96 -10.25
C PRO A 132 -12.29 14.46 -10.71
N PRO A 133 -12.38 15.09 -11.90
CA PRO A 133 -13.62 15.67 -12.40
C PRO A 133 -14.80 14.68 -12.38
N ILE A 134 -15.83 15.01 -11.62
CA ILE A 134 -17.15 14.39 -11.68
C ILE A 134 -17.99 15.22 -12.65
N ILE A 135 -18.40 14.59 -13.75
CA ILE A 135 -19.19 15.22 -14.80
C ILE A 135 -20.62 14.73 -14.66
N TYR A 136 -21.59 15.65 -14.62
CA TYR A 136 -23.01 15.31 -14.51
C TYR A 136 -23.84 16.18 -15.45
N VAL A 137 -24.87 15.57 -16.06
CA VAL A 137 -25.71 16.27 -17.03
C VAL A 137 -27.14 15.75 -17.02
N GLY A 138 -28.08 16.66 -17.24
CA GLY A 138 -29.48 16.36 -17.50
C GLY A 138 -29.75 16.03 -18.96
N SER A 139 -30.98 16.26 -19.42
CA SER A 139 -31.31 16.22 -20.85
C SER A 139 -32.45 17.19 -21.18
N LYS A 140 -32.47 17.73 -22.41
CA LYS A 140 -33.61 18.45 -22.98
C LYS A 140 -34.24 17.62 -24.08
N GLN A 141 -35.57 17.67 -24.18
CA GLN A 141 -36.37 17.01 -25.21
C GLN A 141 -37.18 18.03 -26.00
N GLU A 142 -37.48 17.67 -27.25
CA GLU A 142 -38.41 18.43 -28.07
C GLU A 142 -39.86 18.15 -27.66
N SER A 143 -40.62 19.22 -27.48
CA SER A 143 -42.03 19.13 -27.13
C SER A 143 -42.92 19.27 -28.35
N ARG A 144 -43.94 18.42 -28.45
CA ARG A 144 -44.97 18.52 -29.50
C ARG A 144 -46.10 19.52 -29.15
N THR A 145 -46.11 20.06 -27.93
CA THR A 145 -47.20 20.89 -27.39
C THR A 145 -46.73 22.29 -26.94
N SER A 146 -45.57 22.75 -27.44
CA SER A 146 -44.97 24.08 -27.19
C SER A 146 -44.34 24.34 -25.81
N ASN A 147 -44.49 23.46 -24.82
CA ASN A 147 -43.81 23.61 -23.53
C ASN A 147 -42.45 22.91 -23.53
N ASP A 148 -41.35 23.61 -23.26
CA ASP A 148 -40.04 22.99 -23.08
C ASP A 148 -40.10 21.83 -22.06
N ILE A 149 -39.60 20.65 -22.42
CA ILE A 149 -39.50 19.49 -21.53
C ILE A 149 -38.03 19.14 -21.30
N TRP A 150 -37.65 19.00 -20.03
CA TRP A 150 -36.27 18.71 -19.66
C TRP A 150 -36.17 17.92 -18.36
N THR A 151 -35.01 17.30 -18.18
CA THR A 151 -34.57 16.65 -16.95
C THR A 151 -33.37 17.41 -16.42
N GLU A 152 -33.46 17.84 -15.16
CA GLU A 152 -32.37 18.50 -14.44
C GLU A 152 -31.55 17.45 -13.69
N CYS A 153 -30.24 17.67 -13.60
CA CYS A 153 -29.33 16.87 -12.77
C CYS A 153 -28.59 17.81 -11.81
N PHE A 154 -28.61 17.48 -10.52
CA PHE A 154 -27.98 18.24 -9.46
C PHE A 154 -26.89 17.42 -8.82
N LEU A 155 -25.75 18.06 -8.52
CA LEU A 155 -24.71 17.49 -7.69
C LEU A 155 -24.47 18.39 -6.49
N HIS A 156 -24.45 17.76 -5.32
CA HIS A 156 -24.16 18.38 -4.05
C HIS A 156 -23.01 17.65 -3.38
N VAL A 157 -22.02 18.40 -2.90
CA VAL A 157 -20.88 17.84 -2.18
C VAL A 157 -20.77 18.50 -0.81
N ASP A 158 -20.83 17.68 0.23
CA ASP A 158 -20.73 18.09 1.62
C ASP A 158 -19.45 17.53 2.24
N GLN A 159 -18.65 18.37 2.90
CA GLN A 159 -17.49 17.99 3.68
C GLN A 159 -17.82 18.08 5.17
N ASN A 160 -17.75 16.96 5.89
CA ASN A 160 -18.09 16.86 7.30
C ASN A 160 -19.46 17.50 7.62
N GLY A 161 -20.45 17.27 6.74
CA GLY A 161 -21.79 17.82 6.84
C GLY A 161 -21.98 19.26 6.33
N ARG A 162 -20.91 19.95 5.93
CA ARG A 162 -20.98 21.31 5.37
C ARG A 162 -20.91 21.30 3.85
N ARG A 163 -21.89 21.90 3.18
CA ARG A 163 -21.93 22.07 1.72
C ARG A 163 -20.71 22.85 1.23
N ILE A 164 -19.90 22.21 0.38
CA ILE A 164 -18.74 22.83 -0.30
C ILE A 164 -18.99 23.05 -1.79
N TYR A 165 -19.95 22.33 -2.40
CA TYR A 165 -20.33 22.52 -3.79
C TYR A 165 -21.80 22.19 -4.02
N SER A 166 -22.46 23.01 -4.85
CA SER A 166 -23.82 22.78 -5.31
C SER A 166 -23.96 23.26 -6.74
N GLY A 167 -24.29 22.36 -7.67
CA GLY A 167 -24.50 22.73 -9.06
C GLY A 167 -25.69 22.01 -9.69
N ARG A 168 -26.20 22.61 -10.76
CA ARG A 168 -27.35 22.16 -11.55
C ARG A 168 -26.96 22.14 -13.01
N SER A 169 -27.33 21.08 -13.71
CA SER A 169 -27.14 20.90 -15.15
C SER A 169 -28.44 20.47 -15.83
N VAL A 170 -28.64 20.91 -17.07
CA VAL A 170 -29.75 20.48 -17.94
C VAL A 170 -29.22 19.98 -19.28
N THR A 171 -28.62 20.84 -20.10
CA THR A 171 -28.01 20.45 -21.39
C THR A 171 -26.49 20.56 -21.37
N GLU A 172 -25.96 21.54 -20.64
CA GLU A 172 -24.52 21.73 -20.47
C GLU A 172 -23.99 20.94 -19.28
N PRO A 173 -22.95 20.10 -19.44
CA PRO A 173 -22.41 19.33 -18.33
C PRO A 173 -21.93 20.20 -17.16
N GLY A 174 -22.38 19.89 -15.96
CA GLY A 174 -21.80 20.39 -14.73
C GLY A 174 -20.54 19.58 -14.36
N ILE A 175 -19.56 20.25 -13.76
CA ILE A 175 -18.29 19.63 -13.35
C ILE A 175 -18.00 19.99 -11.91
N PHE A 176 -17.61 18.99 -11.11
CA PHE A 176 -16.98 19.17 -9.81
C PHE A 176 -15.62 18.50 -9.79
N SER A 177 -14.59 19.21 -9.31
CA SER A 177 -13.27 18.68 -8.99
C SER A 177 -12.80 19.34 -7.72
N GLY A 178 -11.97 18.66 -6.92
CA GLY A 178 -11.54 19.19 -5.63
C GLY A 178 -10.22 18.62 -5.16
N ILE A 179 -9.44 19.48 -4.51
CA ILE A 179 -8.28 19.10 -3.71
C ILE A 179 -8.59 19.53 -2.28
N ILE A 180 -8.60 18.58 -1.35
CA ILE A 180 -8.96 18.80 0.05
C ILE A 180 -7.78 18.41 0.91
N ASP A 181 -7.28 19.38 1.67
CA ASP A 181 -6.20 19.15 2.64
C ASP A 181 -6.71 18.34 3.84
N MET A 182 -5.91 17.38 4.26
CA MET A 182 -6.15 16.54 5.44
C MET A 182 -4.89 16.50 6.32
N PRO A 183 -4.70 17.49 7.20
CA PRO A 183 -3.60 17.49 8.16
C PRO A 183 -3.70 16.32 9.14
N ALA A 184 -2.56 15.72 9.52
CA ALA A 184 -2.55 14.60 10.45
C ALA A 184 -2.95 15.02 11.87
N GLY A 185 -3.77 14.21 12.56
CA GLY A 185 -4.20 14.45 13.94
C GLY A 185 -5.40 15.39 14.08
N HIS A 186 -6.03 15.80 12.97
CA HIS A 186 -7.20 16.68 12.96
C HIS A 186 -8.54 15.93 12.76
N GLY A 187 -8.52 14.60 12.78
CA GLY A 187 -9.70 13.76 12.67
C GLY A 187 -10.04 13.37 11.22
N HIS A 188 -11.00 12.46 11.10
CA HIS A 188 -11.37 11.87 9.82
C HIS A 188 -12.10 12.89 8.93
N ILE A 189 -11.93 12.76 7.61
CA ILE A 189 -12.71 13.54 6.64
C ILE A 189 -13.79 12.64 6.04
N THR A 190 -15.02 13.14 6.01
CA THR A 190 -16.14 12.52 5.31
C THR A 190 -16.64 13.45 4.21
N LEU A 191 -16.66 12.96 2.98
CA LEU A 191 -17.26 13.64 1.83
C LEU A 191 -18.52 12.89 1.40
N SER A 192 -19.64 13.61 1.33
CA SER A 192 -20.90 13.09 0.82
C SER A 192 -21.22 13.72 -0.52
N PHE A 193 -21.41 12.89 -1.54
CA PHE A 193 -21.76 13.28 -2.89
C PHE A 193 -23.19 12.86 -3.15
N THR A 194 -24.10 13.81 -3.20
CA THR A 194 -25.52 13.56 -3.46
C THR A 194 -25.85 14.02 -4.87
N VAL A 195 -26.21 13.06 -5.71
CA VAL A 195 -26.77 13.33 -7.04
C VAL A 195 -28.28 13.20 -6.96
N SER A 196 -28.99 14.13 -7.58
CA SER A 196 -30.43 14.03 -7.73
C SER A 196 -30.87 14.54 -9.09
N SER A 197 -31.97 14.00 -9.60
CA SER A 197 -32.49 14.36 -10.90
C SER A 197 -33.98 14.66 -10.82
N ARG A 198 -34.41 15.67 -11.58
CA ARG A 198 -35.80 16.13 -11.58
C ARG A 198 -36.31 16.30 -13.01
N ARG A 199 -37.36 15.56 -13.35
CA ARG A 199 -38.10 15.75 -14.60
C ARG A 199 -39.03 16.96 -14.48
N GLN A 200 -39.03 17.79 -15.51
CA GLN A 200 -39.89 18.96 -15.63
C GLN A 200 -40.87 18.75 -16.78
N ASN A 201 -42.09 19.27 -16.62
CA ASN A 201 -43.15 19.29 -17.64
C ASN A 201 -43.49 17.91 -18.25
N GLY A 202 -43.35 16.82 -17.48
CA GLY A 202 -43.64 15.46 -17.95
C GLY A 202 -42.54 14.82 -18.81
N SER A 203 -41.32 15.36 -18.76
CA SER A 203 -40.15 14.77 -19.44
C SER A 203 -39.96 13.29 -19.07
N PHE A 204 -39.56 12.48 -20.05
CA PHE A 204 -39.13 11.08 -19.86
C PHE A 204 -37.60 10.93 -19.99
N GLY A 205 -36.88 12.02 -19.74
CA GLY A 205 -35.42 12.08 -19.93
C GLY A 205 -34.62 11.28 -18.93
N SER A 206 -33.36 11.11 -19.28
CA SER A 206 -32.33 10.56 -18.40
C SER A 206 -31.41 11.66 -17.91
N SER A 207 -30.67 11.34 -16.85
CA SER A 207 -29.50 12.09 -16.42
C SER A 207 -28.30 11.16 -16.38
N ARG A 208 -27.10 11.73 -16.51
CA ARG A 208 -25.85 10.98 -16.49
C ARG A 208 -24.91 11.61 -15.49
N ILE A 209 -24.12 10.78 -14.84
CA ILE A 209 -23.03 11.19 -13.95
C ILE A 209 -21.89 10.19 -14.10
N SER A 210 -20.64 10.68 -14.14
CA SER A 210 -19.47 9.83 -14.13
C SER A 210 -19.29 9.14 -12.77
N ASN A 211 -18.45 8.10 -12.71
CA ASN A 211 -18.11 7.48 -11.44
C ASN A 211 -17.43 8.48 -10.50
N LEU A 212 -17.67 8.31 -9.20
CA LEU A 212 -16.86 8.95 -8.17
C LEU A 212 -15.50 8.23 -8.12
N GLN A 213 -14.43 8.99 -8.21
CA GLN A 213 -13.07 8.53 -7.92
C GLN A 213 -12.48 9.41 -6.83
N ALA A 214 -11.68 8.83 -5.95
CA ALA A 214 -10.94 9.55 -4.93
C ALA A 214 -9.54 8.98 -4.80
N ILE A 215 -8.56 9.89 -4.78
CA ILE A 215 -7.14 9.56 -4.66
C ILE A 215 -6.64 10.24 -3.38
N VAL A 216 -6.00 9.49 -2.49
CA VAL A 216 -5.40 10.04 -1.26
C VAL A 216 -3.89 9.94 -1.35
N VAL A 217 -3.20 11.08 -1.31
CA VAL A 217 -1.74 11.17 -1.44
C VAL A 217 -1.12 11.83 -0.21
N LYS A 218 0.14 11.51 0.08
CA LYS A 218 0.94 12.26 1.05
C LYS A 218 1.17 13.69 0.54
N LYS A 219 0.94 14.68 1.39
CA LYS A 219 1.22 16.10 1.09
C LYS A 219 2.72 16.37 1.27
N ASN A 220 3.28 17.26 0.45
CA ASN A 220 4.69 17.69 0.51
C ASN A 220 5.70 16.53 0.40
N SER A 221 5.49 15.64 -0.58
CA SER A 221 6.49 14.61 -0.91
C SER A 221 7.83 15.26 -1.31
N ALA A 222 8.93 14.74 -0.76
CA ALA A 222 10.27 15.25 -1.03
C ALA A 222 10.60 15.17 -2.54
N GLY A 223 11.41 16.10 -3.04
CA GLY A 223 11.86 16.13 -4.43
C GLY A 223 10.94 16.89 -5.41
N ILE A 224 9.85 17.49 -4.94
CA ILE A 224 8.98 18.38 -5.74
C ILE A 224 9.19 19.82 -5.28
N SER A 225 9.52 20.73 -6.20
CA SER A 225 9.59 22.17 -5.95
C SER A 225 8.74 22.89 -6.98
N ILE A 226 7.86 23.76 -6.48
CA ILE A 226 7.12 24.73 -7.29
C ILE A 226 7.78 26.08 -7.01
N ARG A 227 8.21 26.76 -8.07
CA ARG A 227 8.77 28.12 -8.03
C ARG A 227 7.88 29.04 -8.84
#